data_AF-A0A194R4H5-F1
#
_entry.id   AF-A0A194R4H5-F1
#
_cell.length_a   1.000
_cell.length_b   1.000
_cell.length_c   1.000
_cell.angle_alpha   90.00
_cell.angle_beta   90.00
_cell.angle_gamma   90.00
#
_symmetry.space_group_name_H-M   'P 1'
#
loop_
_entity.id
_entity.type
_entity.pdbx_description
1 polymer ?
#
loop_
_entity_poly.entity_id
_entity_poly.type
_entity_poly.pdbx_seq_one_letter_code
_entity_poly.pdbx_strand_id
1 'polypeptide(L)'
;MEYDILQSINLEDLSHFKSFTDRYFSKRYVLNVNGIENNDIMLMFHSNRITLLSLAPSHFFFKKTDQYKINFNIGNIDRLTNTVKGKGKKGGQMLTPNSVICKIEYDDGTTFDIPCCMKGTLIEVNKELAKNPELLREQPDSSGFIAIMLSSIAISDSTKSELLNHEDDNSVKPKKTPLYDLHEKYGGKVVDFAGFLLPVQYSDMSVSTSHLFTRSSASIFDVSHMLQTNVYGKDCVSWFESICPVDLKGMANGSSSLTIFLNNNGGIIDDLIVTKVKEDQLYIVSNAGRMGVDKQHMQKTSEIFKKSGKDLTVEFLDVSQRALIAVQGPKAVTALQPLTNIPLADLIFMTSTTGKVAGIDCRVTRCGYTGEDGVEISIPADKAITVTEALLQNSDVKLAGLGARDSLRLEAGLCLYGNDIDETITPVEASLTWLIAKRRRGEANFPGADLIMRQIKEGVDKRRVGIRIEKGAPARKDAVLKNNEGKDIGKVTSGCPSPSLGGNVAMGYVAEQFKKSGTELLVNIRGKDVRCVVAKMPFVPSRYYVKK
;
A
#
# COMPACT_ATOMS: atom_id res chain seq x y z
N MET A 1 -23.16 18.00 -38.65
CA MET A 1 -22.17 16.96 -38.33
C MET A 1 -22.66 16.26 -37.08
N GLU A 2 -23.26 15.09 -37.24
CA GLU A 2 -23.61 14.22 -36.12
C GLU A 2 -22.29 13.73 -35.50
N TYR A 3 -22.04 14.12 -34.25
CA TYR A 3 -20.91 13.62 -33.48
C TYR A 3 -21.29 12.24 -32.98
N ASP A 4 -20.77 11.20 -33.63
CA ASP A 4 -20.91 9.83 -33.16
C ASP A 4 -19.97 9.60 -31.97
N ILE A 5 -20.52 9.81 -30.77
CA ILE A 5 -19.82 9.73 -29.48
C ILE A 5 -19.05 8.40 -29.32
N LEU A 6 -19.51 7.33 -29.96
CA LEU A 6 -18.91 6.00 -29.85
C LEU A 6 -17.54 5.88 -30.51
N GLN A 7 -17.21 6.70 -31.51
CA GLN A 7 -15.87 6.71 -32.14
C GLN A 7 -14.82 7.47 -31.32
N SER A 8 -15.23 8.26 -30.32
CA SER A 8 -14.31 9.01 -29.45
C SER A 8 -13.82 8.20 -28.24
N ILE A 9 -14.36 7.00 -28.04
CA ILE A 9 -13.99 6.10 -26.95
C ILE A 9 -12.99 5.09 -27.53
N ASN A 10 -11.73 5.19 -27.13
CA ASN A 10 -10.71 4.20 -27.48
C ASN A 10 -11.02 2.89 -26.75
N LEU A 11 -11.65 1.94 -27.45
CA LEU A 11 -12.10 0.65 -26.90
C LEU A 11 -10.94 -0.27 -26.46
N GLU A 12 -9.69 0.06 -26.81
CA GLU A 12 -8.50 -0.71 -26.43
C GLU A 12 -7.96 -0.37 -25.03
N ASP A 13 -8.46 0.68 -24.36
CA ASP A 13 -8.03 1.09 -23.02
C ASP A 13 -9.21 1.17 -22.02
N LEU A 14 -9.88 0.03 -21.82
CA LEU A 14 -10.98 -0.10 -20.84
C LEU A 14 -10.48 -0.37 -19.41
N SER A 15 -9.16 -0.53 -19.22
CA SER A 15 -8.55 -0.86 -17.91
C SER A 15 -8.66 0.27 -16.86
N HIS A 16 -8.89 1.51 -17.31
CA HIS A 16 -8.99 2.71 -16.47
C HIS A 16 -10.42 3.02 -15.98
N PHE A 17 -11.44 2.37 -16.54
CA PHE A 17 -12.82 2.60 -16.11
C PHE A 17 -13.16 1.64 -14.97
N LYS A 18 -13.44 2.21 -13.79
CA LYS A 18 -14.11 1.47 -12.72
C LYS A 18 -15.31 0.74 -13.32
N SER A 19 -15.39 -0.57 -13.10
CA SER A 19 -16.50 -1.38 -13.59
C SER A 19 -17.83 -0.82 -13.06
N PHE A 20 -18.95 -1.21 -13.67
CA PHE A 20 -20.26 -0.77 -13.18
C PHE A 20 -20.47 -1.14 -11.71
N THR A 21 -19.98 -2.31 -11.30
CA THR A 21 -20.01 -2.77 -9.91
C THR A 21 -19.08 -1.94 -9.01
N ASP A 22 -17.87 -1.60 -9.45
CA ASP A 22 -16.96 -0.73 -8.67
C ASP A 22 -17.47 0.71 -8.48
N ARG A 23 -18.33 1.19 -9.39
CA ARG A 23 -18.91 2.54 -9.30
C ARG A 23 -20.14 2.60 -8.40
N TYR A 24 -21.00 1.58 -8.46
CA TYR A 24 -22.35 1.66 -7.92
C TYR A 24 -22.67 0.63 -6.84
N PHE A 25 -21.78 -0.32 -6.59
CA PHE A 25 -21.99 -1.38 -5.60
C PHE A 25 -20.95 -1.31 -4.48
N SER A 26 -21.42 -1.54 -3.27
CA SER A 26 -20.59 -1.72 -2.09
C SER A 26 -20.33 -3.20 -1.87
N LYS A 27 -19.09 -3.66 -2.03
CA LYS A 27 -18.68 -5.05 -1.80
C LYS A 27 -18.68 -5.37 -0.30
N ARG A 28 -19.22 -6.53 0.07
CA ARG A 28 -19.28 -7.09 1.42
C ARG A 28 -18.97 -8.57 1.37
N TYR A 29 -18.51 -9.14 2.47
CA TYR A 29 -18.07 -10.53 2.53
C TYR A 29 -18.74 -11.27 3.69
N VAL A 30 -19.07 -12.54 3.45
CA VAL A 30 -19.47 -13.52 4.46
C VAL A 30 -18.41 -14.59 4.49
N LEU A 31 -17.63 -14.63 5.55
CA LEU A 31 -16.49 -15.53 5.67
C LEU A 31 -16.88 -16.88 6.23
N ASN A 32 -16.10 -17.89 5.87
CA ASN A 32 -16.16 -19.26 6.35
C ASN A 32 -17.59 -19.81 6.37
N VAL A 33 -18.32 -19.63 5.27
CA VAL A 33 -19.74 -19.98 5.22
C VAL A 33 -19.92 -21.46 5.57
N ASN A 34 -20.89 -21.75 6.42
CA ASN A 34 -21.13 -23.07 7.02
C ASN A 34 -19.96 -23.62 7.85
N GLY A 35 -19.07 -22.75 8.35
CA GLY A 35 -17.90 -23.13 9.15
C GLY A 35 -16.74 -23.72 8.34
N ILE A 36 -16.76 -23.60 7.01
CA ILE A 36 -15.74 -24.16 6.12
C ILE A 36 -14.68 -23.08 5.85
N GLU A 37 -13.41 -23.39 6.12
CA GLU A 37 -12.31 -22.43 5.96
C GLU A 37 -12.20 -21.92 4.52
N ASN A 38 -12.10 -20.59 4.36
CA ASN A 38 -12.04 -19.90 3.07
C ASN A 38 -13.26 -20.20 2.18
N ASN A 39 -14.42 -20.57 2.73
CA ASN A 39 -15.68 -20.66 1.96
C ASN A 39 -16.36 -19.29 1.92
N ASP A 40 -15.69 -18.31 1.32
CA ASP A 40 -15.99 -16.89 1.50
C ASP A 40 -16.85 -16.34 0.36
N ILE A 41 -17.99 -15.77 0.68
CA ILE A 41 -18.98 -15.29 -0.29
C ILE A 41 -18.96 -13.76 -0.36
N MET A 42 -18.96 -13.21 -1.58
CA MET A 42 -19.03 -11.78 -1.83
C MET A 42 -20.46 -11.35 -2.17
N LEU A 43 -20.96 -10.36 -1.44
CA LEU A 43 -22.23 -9.68 -1.68
C LEU A 43 -21.97 -8.23 -2.10
N MET A 44 -22.43 -7.85 -3.28
CA MET A 44 -22.25 -6.49 -3.80
C MET A 44 -23.60 -5.77 -3.70
N PHE A 45 -23.67 -4.70 -2.92
CA PHE A 45 -24.92 -3.98 -2.62
C PHE A 45 -25.05 -2.67 -3.39
N HIS A 46 -26.14 -2.52 -4.13
CA HIS A 46 -26.56 -1.25 -4.72
C HIS A 46 -27.48 -0.48 -3.78
N SER A 47 -27.49 0.85 -3.90
CA SER A 47 -28.41 1.75 -3.18
C SER A 47 -29.91 1.47 -3.41
N ASN A 48 -30.27 0.65 -4.41
CA ASN A 48 -31.65 0.35 -4.81
C ASN A 48 -32.11 -1.03 -4.33
N ARG A 49 -31.47 -1.58 -3.28
CA ARG A 49 -31.68 -2.94 -2.73
C ARG A 49 -31.30 -4.09 -3.67
N ILE A 50 -30.70 -3.79 -4.82
CA ILE A 50 -30.14 -4.81 -5.71
C ILE A 50 -28.87 -5.33 -5.06
N THR A 51 -28.75 -6.65 -4.95
CA THR A 51 -27.55 -7.31 -4.46
C THR A 51 -27.07 -8.31 -5.51
N LEU A 52 -25.79 -8.24 -5.86
CA LEU A 52 -25.14 -9.30 -6.64
C LEU A 52 -24.44 -10.26 -5.68
N LEU A 53 -24.59 -11.56 -5.92
CA LEU A 53 -23.88 -12.63 -5.22
C LEU A 53 -22.71 -13.11 -6.09
N SER A 54 -21.54 -13.31 -5.50
CA SER A 54 -20.41 -13.99 -6.12
C SER A 54 -19.47 -14.59 -5.07
N LEU A 55 -18.32 -15.14 -5.48
CA LEU A 55 -17.30 -15.65 -4.58
C LEU A 55 -16.32 -14.54 -4.18
N ALA A 56 -15.84 -14.56 -2.94
CA ALA A 56 -14.79 -13.67 -2.49
C ALA A 56 -13.43 -14.08 -3.06
N PRO A 57 -12.47 -13.17 -3.29
CA PRO A 57 -11.13 -13.53 -3.76
C PRO A 57 -10.39 -14.57 -2.90
N SER A 58 -10.69 -14.61 -1.59
CA SER A 58 -10.16 -15.58 -0.64
C SER A 58 -10.76 -16.99 -0.79
N HIS A 59 -11.87 -17.14 -1.52
CA HIS A 59 -12.64 -18.38 -1.58
C HIS A 59 -11.78 -19.56 -2.09
N PHE A 60 -11.83 -20.72 -1.42
CA PHE A 60 -10.98 -21.89 -1.73
C PHE A 60 -11.08 -22.34 -3.20
N PHE A 61 -12.24 -22.14 -3.82
CA PHE A 61 -12.47 -22.30 -5.27
C PHE A 61 -11.34 -21.74 -6.15
N PHE A 62 -10.83 -20.55 -5.84
CA PHE A 62 -9.78 -19.90 -6.63
C PHE A 62 -8.39 -20.54 -6.47
N LYS A 63 -8.21 -21.41 -5.48
CA LYS A 63 -6.96 -22.18 -5.27
C LYS A 63 -6.90 -23.45 -6.12
N LYS A 64 -8.06 -23.95 -6.59
CA LYS A 64 -8.13 -25.14 -7.45
C LYS A 64 -8.01 -24.74 -8.91
N THR A 65 -7.25 -25.53 -9.68
CA THR A 65 -7.06 -25.32 -11.12
C THR A 65 -7.92 -26.24 -11.98
N ASP A 66 -8.56 -27.25 -11.40
CA ASP A 66 -9.35 -28.25 -12.11
C ASP A 66 -10.50 -27.66 -12.90
N GLN A 67 -10.93 -28.38 -13.94
CA GLN A 67 -12.11 -28.07 -14.74
C GLN A 67 -13.38 -28.25 -13.92
N TYR A 68 -14.38 -27.39 -14.16
CA TYR A 68 -15.60 -27.33 -13.38
C TYR A 68 -16.76 -26.80 -14.20
N LYS A 69 -17.97 -27.07 -13.72
CA LYS A 69 -19.22 -26.49 -14.24
C LYS A 69 -20.07 -25.94 -13.09
N ILE A 70 -20.94 -24.99 -13.43
CA ILE A 70 -21.85 -24.35 -12.47
C ILE A 70 -23.26 -24.87 -12.71
N ASN A 71 -23.79 -25.59 -11.73
CA ASN A 71 -25.12 -26.22 -11.80
C ASN A 71 -26.15 -25.41 -11.01
N PHE A 72 -27.14 -24.87 -11.70
CA PHE A 72 -28.25 -24.12 -11.13
C PHE A 72 -29.48 -24.99 -10.79
N ASN A 73 -29.41 -26.30 -11.04
CA ASN A 73 -30.44 -27.27 -10.66
C ASN A 73 -30.20 -27.74 -9.22
N ILE A 74 -30.95 -27.18 -8.28
CA ILE A 74 -30.82 -27.45 -6.85
C ILE A 74 -32.00 -28.30 -6.40
N GLY A 75 -31.77 -29.61 -6.30
CA GLY A 75 -32.83 -30.58 -6.00
C GLY A 75 -33.92 -30.54 -7.08
N ASN A 76 -35.16 -30.23 -6.70
CA ASN A 76 -36.28 -30.12 -7.62
C ASN A 76 -36.48 -28.69 -8.19
N ILE A 77 -35.54 -27.77 -7.94
CA ILE A 77 -35.64 -26.36 -8.34
C ILE A 77 -34.58 -26.05 -9.39
N ASP A 78 -35.00 -25.77 -10.63
CA ASP A 78 -34.13 -25.17 -11.65
C ASP A 78 -34.16 -23.65 -11.53
N ARG A 79 -33.07 -23.05 -11.02
CA ARG A 79 -32.98 -21.59 -10.85
C ARG A 79 -32.88 -20.85 -12.19
N LEU A 80 -32.49 -21.49 -13.30
CA LEU A 80 -32.43 -20.87 -14.63
C LEU A 80 -33.83 -20.50 -15.17
N THR A 81 -34.86 -21.22 -14.72
CA THR A 81 -36.26 -20.97 -15.10
C THR A 81 -36.90 -19.80 -14.35
N ASN A 82 -36.21 -19.24 -13.34
CA ASN A 82 -36.73 -18.14 -12.54
C ASN A 82 -37.03 -16.93 -13.42
N THR A 83 -38.30 -16.51 -13.47
CA THR A 83 -38.76 -15.39 -14.30
C THR A 83 -39.51 -14.38 -13.43
N VAL A 84 -38.98 -13.16 -13.34
CA VAL A 84 -39.55 -12.10 -12.50
C VAL A 84 -40.13 -10.98 -13.36
N LYS A 85 -41.38 -10.58 -13.12
CA LYS A 85 -42.10 -9.56 -13.91
C LYS A 85 -42.71 -8.45 -13.05
N GLY A 86 -42.74 -7.24 -13.62
CA GLY A 86 -43.43 -6.07 -13.09
C GLY A 86 -42.76 -5.40 -11.87
N LYS A 87 -43.27 -4.22 -11.48
CA LYS A 87 -42.75 -3.44 -10.32
C LYS A 87 -42.86 -4.20 -8.99
N GLY A 88 -43.87 -5.06 -8.85
CA GLY A 88 -44.05 -5.93 -7.68
C GLY A 88 -43.21 -7.20 -7.67
N LYS A 89 -42.33 -7.40 -8.68
CA LYS A 89 -41.39 -8.53 -8.75
C LYS A 89 -42.08 -9.90 -8.63
N LYS A 90 -43.23 -10.04 -9.27
CA LYS A 90 -44.00 -11.30 -9.30
C LYS A 90 -43.16 -12.40 -9.96
N GLY A 91 -43.12 -13.58 -9.34
CA GLY A 91 -42.34 -14.72 -9.81
C GLY A 91 -40.94 -14.84 -9.21
N GLY A 92 -40.50 -13.87 -8.40
CA GLY A 92 -39.23 -13.99 -7.66
C GLY A 92 -39.31 -15.02 -6.53
N GLN A 93 -38.25 -15.81 -6.36
CA GLN A 93 -38.19 -16.85 -5.34
C GLN A 93 -37.69 -16.28 -4.01
N MET A 94 -38.39 -16.57 -2.91
CA MET A 94 -37.94 -16.17 -1.59
C MET A 94 -36.69 -16.95 -1.19
N LEU A 95 -35.66 -16.24 -0.71
CA LEU A 95 -34.40 -16.80 -0.27
C LEU A 95 -34.22 -16.58 1.23
N THR A 96 -33.71 -17.62 1.88
CA THR A 96 -33.12 -17.57 3.23
C THR A 96 -31.59 -17.62 3.11
N PRO A 97 -30.82 -17.28 4.17
CA PRO A 97 -29.36 -17.32 4.10
C PRO A 97 -28.79 -18.67 3.66
N ASN A 98 -29.45 -19.77 4.00
CA ASN A 98 -29.01 -21.13 3.65
C ASN A 98 -29.60 -21.63 2.33
N SER A 99 -30.36 -20.81 1.60
CA SER A 99 -30.87 -21.18 0.29
C SER A 99 -29.72 -21.31 -0.69
N VAL A 100 -29.51 -22.52 -1.23
CA VAL A 100 -28.47 -22.78 -2.24
C VAL A 100 -28.91 -22.18 -3.58
N ILE A 101 -28.00 -21.43 -4.19
CA ILE A 101 -28.20 -20.73 -5.47
C ILE A 101 -27.67 -21.57 -6.63
N CYS A 102 -26.45 -22.09 -6.51
CA CYS A 102 -25.86 -23.01 -7.46
C CYS A 102 -24.91 -23.99 -6.75
N LYS A 103 -24.50 -25.04 -7.47
CA LYS A 103 -23.39 -25.91 -7.09
C LYS A 103 -22.25 -25.74 -8.06
N ILE A 104 -21.03 -25.81 -7.57
CA ILE A 104 -19.85 -25.94 -8.40
C ILE A 104 -19.45 -27.42 -8.37
N GLU A 105 -19.38 -28.03 -9.55
CA GLU A 105 -19.07 -29.44 -9.75
C GLU A 105 -17.76 -29.56 -10.53
N TYR A 106 -16.76 -30.19 -9.93
CA TYR A 106 -15.48 -30.49 -10.56
C TYR A 106 -15.51 -31.86 -11.25
N ASP A 107 -14.64 -32.05 -12.25
CA ASP A 107 -14.50 -33.31 -12.98
C ASP A 107 -14.02 -34.48 -12.10
N ASP A 108 -13.34 -34.17 -10.98
CA ASP A 108 -12.91 -35.16 -9.97
C ASP A 108 -14.07 -35.67 -9.07
N GLY A 109 -15.29 -35.18 -9.30
CA GLY A 109 -16.48 -35.51 -8.52
C GLY A 109 -16.66 -34.67 -7.25
N THR A 110 -15.72 -33.76 -6.94
CA THR A 110 -15.88 -32.80 -5.83
C THR A 110 -16.99 -31.82 -6.16
N THR A 111 -17.89 -31.59 -5.21
CA THR A 111 -18.95 -30.58 -5.35
C THR A 111 -19.05 -29.72 -4.09
N PHE A 112 -19.44 -28.46 -4.26
CA PHE A 112 -19.80 -27.60 -3.14
C PHE A 112 -20.92 -26.64 -3.51
N ASP A 113 -21.74 -26.32 -2.50
CA ASP A 113 -22.94 -25.50 -2.63
C ASP A 113 -22.60 -24.02 -2.39
N ILE A 114 -23.17 -23.13 -3.21
CA ILE A 114 -23.10 -21.68 -3.03
C ILE A 114 -24.41 -21.21 -2.38
N PRO A 115 -24.41 -20.86 -1.08
CA PRO A 115 -25.58 -20.34 -0.41
C PRO A 115 -25.81 -18.84 -0.73
N CYS A 116 -27.04 -18.38 -0.51
CA CYS A 116 -27.44 -16.99 -0.68
C CYS A 116 -26.80 -16.06 0.35
N CYS A 117 -26.54 -16.55 1.56
CA CYS A 117 -26.00 -15.81 2.71
C CYS A 117 -26.86 -14.65 3.24
N MET A 118 -28.03 -14.40 2.66
CA MET A 118 -28.93 -13.34 3.13
C MET A 118 -30.41 -13.69 2.93
N LYS A 119 -31.30 -12.93 3.57
CA LYS A 119 -32.74 -12.97 3.25
C LYS A 119 -33.03 -12.05 2.08
N GLY A 120 -33.80 -12.52 1.11
CA GLY A 120 -34.14 -11.71 -0.06
C GLY A 120 -35.03 -12.42 -1.06
N THR A 121 -35.12 -11.85 -2.25
CA THR A 121 -35.84 -12.44 -3.37
C THR A 121 -34.86 -12.63 -4.52
N LEU A 122 -34.73 -13.87 -5.02
CA LEU A 122 -33.98 -14.17 -6.22
C LEU A 122 -34.67 -13.51 -7.43
N ILE A 123 -33.92 -12.67 -8.14
CA ILE A 123 -34.39 -12.03 -9.36
C ILE A 123 -33.93 -12.83 -10.57
N GLU A 124 -32.63 -13.13 -10.63
CA GLU A 124 -32.04 -13.80 -11.77
C GLU A 124 -30.74 -14.49 -11.34
N VAL A 125 -30.42 -15.59 -12.00
CA VAL A 125 -29.08 -16.21 -11.94
C VAL A 125 -28.34 -15.90 -13.23
N ASN A 126 -27.01 -15.76 -13.17
CA ASN A 126 -26.21 -15.50 -14.36
C ASN A 126 -26.15 -16.74 -15.25
N LYS A 127 -27.02 -16.79 -16.25
CA LYS A 127 -27.15 -17.94 -17.16
C LYS A 127 -25.91 -18.17 -18.01
N GLU A 128 -25.08 -17.14 -18.21
CA GLU A 128 -23.84 -17.28 -18.95
C GLU A 128 -22.83 -18.18 -18.23
N LEU A 129 -22.88 -18.27 -16.90
CA LEU A 129 -22.01 -19.17 -16.14
C LEU A 129 -22.27 -20.67 -16.40
N ALA A 130 -23.44 -21.02 -16.94
CA ALA A 130 -23.71 -22.40 -17.37
C ALA A 130 -23.02 -22.75 -18.70
N LYS A 131 -22.69 -21.74 -19.51
CA LYS A 131 -22.03 -21.90 -20.83
C LYS A 131 -20.53 -21.57 -20.77
N ASN A 132 -20.19 -20.56 -19.98
CA ASN A 132 -18.89 -19.89 -19.85
C ASN A 132 -18.51 -19.82 -18.35
N PRO A 133 -18.28 -20.96 -17.68
CA PRO A 133 -18.03 -21.00 -16.23
C PRO A 133 -16.79 -20.22 -15.81
N GLU A 134 -15.79 -20.09 -16.70
CA GLU A 134 -14.54 -19.34 -16.50
C GLU A 134 -14.74 -17.87 -16.11
N LEU A 135 -15.85 -17.25 -16.49
CA LEU A 135 -16.18 -15.88 -16.08
C LEU A 135 -16.19 -15.72 -14.56
N LEU A 136 -16.57 -16.75 -13.81
CA LEU A 136 -16.51 -16.72 -12.34
C LEU A 136 -15.07 -16.62 -11.80
N ARG A 137 -14.08 -17.17 -12.52
CA ARG A 137 -12.67 -17.03 -12.16
C ARG A 137 -12.08 -15.71 -12.61
N GLU A 138 -12.38 -15.31 -13.84
CA GLU A 138 -11.74 -14.16 -14.48
C GLU A 138 -12.31 -12.82 -14.01
N GLN A 139 -13.62 -12.77 -13.75
CA GLN A 139 -14.37 -11.54 -13.51
C GLN A 139 -15.46 -11.72 -12.42
N PRO A 140 -15.16 -12.29 -11.24
CA PRO A 140 -16.18 -12.65 -10.23
C PRO A 140 -17.01 -11.46 -9.73
N ASP A 141 -16.47 -10.25 -9.80
CA ASP A 141 -17.08 -9.01 -9.32
C ASP A 141 -17.70 -8.15 -10.42
N SER A 142 -17.69 -8.63 -11.67
CA SER A 142 -18.33 -7.99 -12.81
C SER A 142 -19.07 -9.03 -13.64
N SER A 143 -18.60 -9.43 -14.82
CA SER A 143 -19.37 -10.32 -15.73
C SER A 143 -19.61 -11.74 -15.16
N GLY A 144 -18.82 -12.15 -14.17
CA GLY A 144 -18.85 -13.46 -13.52
C GLY A 144 -19.67 -13.53 -12.23
N PHE A 145 -20.52 -12.53 -11.91
CA PHE A 145 -21.41 -12.65 -10.74
C PHE A 145 -22.33 -13.87 -10.87
N ILE A 146 -22.73 -14.49 -9.75
CA ILE A 146 -23.55 -15.71 -9.72
C ILE A 146 -25.05 -15.40 -9.84
N ALA A 147 -25.54 -14.43 -9.06
CA ALA A 147 -26.97 -14.11 -9.03
C ALA A 147 -27.27 -12.65 -8.68
N ILE A 148 -28.45 -12.20 -9.12
CA ILE A 148 -29.06 -10.91 -8.78
C ILE A 148 -30.22 -11.15 -7.83
N MET A 149 -30.22 -10.44 -6.71
CA MET A 149 -31.21 -10.56 -5.65
C MET A 149 -31.74 -9.19 -5.25
N LEU A 150 -32.95 -9.14 -4.71
CA LEU A 150 -33.47 -7.99 -3.96
C LEU A 150 -33.42 -8.30 -2.47
N SER A 151 -32.70 -7.48 -1.71
CA SER A 151 -32.63 -7.61 -0.25
C SER A 151 -34.00 -7.27 0.38
N SER A 152 -34.45 -8.07 1.34
CA SER A 152 -35.75 -7.85 2.02
C SER A 152 -35.77 -6.61 2.92
N ILE A 153 -34.60 -6.15 3.36
CA ILE A 153 -34.42 -4.95 4.18
C ILE A 153 -33.80 -3.86 3.29
N ALA A 154 -34.23 -2.60 3.43
CA ALA A 154 -33.40 -1.46 3.06
C ALA A 154 -32.25 -1.47 4.06
N ILE A 155 -31.15 -2.14 3.71
CA ILE A 155 -30.09 -2.54 4.64
C ILE A 155 -29.66 -1.31 5.45
N SER A 156 -30.11 -1.27 6.70
CA SER A 156 -29.71 -0.23 7.64
C SER A 156 -28.22 -0.34 7.86
N ASP A 157 -27.56 0.77 8.19
CA ASP A 157 -26.10 0.77 8.42
C ASP A 157 -25.69 -0.24 9.51
N SER A 158 -26.61 -0.65 10.38
CA SER A 158 -26.45 -1.73 11.37
C SER A 158 -26.30 -3.14 10.78
N THR A 159 -26.90 -3.44 9.62
CA THR A 159 -26.73 -4.74 8.93
C THR A 159 -25.53 -4.69 7.99
N LYS A 160 -25.17 -3.50 7.47
CA LYS A 160 -23.87 -3.30 6.80
C LYS A 160 -22.69 -3.44 7.76
N SER A 161 -22.88 -3.20 9.07
CA SER A 161 -21.83 -3.39 10.08
C SER A 161 -21.67 -4.84 10.56
N GLU A 162 -22.62 -5.73 10.24
CA GLU A 162 -22.49 -7.18 10.52
C GLU A 162 -21.84 -7.95 9.36
N LEU A 163 -21.80 -7.36 8.15
CA LEU A 163 -21.19 -7.92 6.94
C LEU A 163 -19.89 -7.17 6.64
N LEU A 164 -18.79 -7.89 6.51
CA LEU A 164 -17.43 -7.32 6.42
C LEU A 164 -17.23 -6.55 5.11
N ASN A 165 -16.60 -5.37 5.13
CA ASN A 165 -16.23 -4.61 3.93
C ASN A 165 -14.95 -5.17 3.29
N HIS A 166 -14.60 -4.74 2.06
CA HIS A 166 -13.29 -5.04 1.45
C HIS A 166 -12.10 -4.44 2.25
N GLU A 167 -12.38 -3.50 3.15
CA GLU A 167 -11.42 -2.96 4.12
C GLU A 167 -11.31 -3.83 5.39
N ASP A 168 -12.16 -4.86 5.53
CA ASP A 168 -12.20 -5.81 6.65
C ASP A 168 -11.64 -7.21 6.26
N ASP A 169 -10.78 -7.31 5.23
CA ASP A 169 -9.94 -8.50 4.99
C ASP A 169 -8.95 -8.80 6.16
N ASN A 170 -9.00 -7.99 7.21
CA ASN A 170 -8.39 -8.25 8.52
C ASN A 170 -9.24 -9.18 9.41
N SER A 171 -9.66 -10.34 8.88
CA SER A 171 -9.86 -11.50 9.77
C SER A 171 -8.52 -12.10 10.22
N VAL A 172 -7.40 -11.61 9.70
CA VAL A 172 -6.10 -11.74 10.35
C VAL A 172 -6.07 -10.76 11.52
N LYS A 173 -6.22 -11.28 12.75
CA LYS A 173 -5.83 -10.54 13.96
C LYS A 173 -4.49 -9.84 13.67
N PRO A 174 -4.36 -8.52 13.92
CA PRO A 174 -3.15 -7.80 13.57
C PRO A 174 -1.95 -8.52 14.18
N LYS A 175 -0.93 -8.74 13.34
CA LYS A 175 0.23 -9.54 13.69
C LYS A 175 1.08 -8.79 14.71
N LYS A 176 1.71 -9.54 15.61
CA LYS A 176 2.72 -8.99 16.51
C LYS A 176 4.05 -8.90 15.76
N THR A 177 4.78 -7.82 15.97
CA THR A 177 6.21 -7.80 15.64
C THR A 177 7.00 -8.54 16.74
N PRO A 178 8.26 -8.93 16.48
CA PRO A 178 9.14 -9.48 17.51
C PRO A 178 9.38 -8.55 18.70
N LEU A 179 9.03 -7.27 18.59
CA LEU A 179 9.17 -6.26 19.64
C LEU A 179 7.85 -5.96 20.37
N TYR A 180 6.76 -6.68 20.09
CA TYR A 180 5.45 -6.41 20.70
C TYR A 180 5.52 -6.38 22.24
N ASP A 181 6.11 -7.40 22.87
CA ASP A 181 6.20 -7.46 24.33
C ASP A 181 7.10 -6.35 24.91
N LEU A 182 8.11 -5.92 24.14
CA LEU A 182 8.94 -4.75 24.49
C LEU A 182 8.10 -3.47 24.44
N HIS A 183 7.23 -3.31 23.44
CA HIS A 183 6.35 -2.14 23.35
C HIS A 183 5.44 -2.04 24.55
N GLU A 184 4.80 -3.13 24.95
CA GLU A 184 3.97 -3.21 26.16
C GLU A 184 4.77 -2.85 27.42
N LYS A 185 5.97 -3.43 27.59
CA LYS A 185 6.88 -3.16 28.72
C LYS A 185 7.22 -1.67 28.87
N TYR A 186 7.40 -0.96 27.76
CA TYR A 186 7.75 0.47 27.75
C TYR A 186 6.52 1.38 27.61
N GLY A 187 5.30 0.87 27.81
CA GLY A 187 4.07 1.67 27.82
C GLY A 187 3.62 2.16 26.44
N GLY A 188 3.90 1.37 25.40
CA GLY A 188 3.46 1.62 24.03
C GLY A 188 1.94 1.59 23.91
N LYS A 189 1.37 2.63 23.30
CA LYS A 189 -0.07 2.68 22.96
C LYS A 189 -0.26 2.03 21.60
N VAL A 190 -0.51 0.73 21.61
CA VAL A 190 -0.56 -0.10 20.40
C VAL A 190 -1.87 0.12 19.63
N VAL A 191 -1.75 0.21 18.31
CA VAL A 191 -2.86 0.28 17.35
C VAL A 191 -2.64 -0.72 16.21
N ASP A 192 -3.68 -1.06 15.47
CA ASP A 192 -3.54 -1.74 14.18
C ASP A 192 -3.02 -0.74 13.14
N PHE A 193 -1.85 -1.04 12.58
CA PHE A 193 -1.26 -0.31 11.48
C PHE A 193 -0.83 -1.30 10.40
N ALA A 194 -1.52 -1.26 9.26
CA ALA A 194 -1.28 -2.14 8.12
C ALA A 194 -1.30 -3.64 8.48
N GLY A 195 -2.18 -4.06 9.41
CA GLY A 195 -2.28 -5.45 9.85
C GLY A 195 -1.24 -5.86 10.90
N PHE A 196 -0.56 -4.89 11.53
CA PHE A 196 0.41 -5.13 12.59
C PHE A 196 0.11 -4.29 13.83
N LEU A 197 0.38 -4.86 15.01
CA LEU A 197 0.27 -4.20 16.29
C LEU A 197 1.52 -3.36 16.58
N LEU A 198 1.41 -2.03 16.44
CA LEU A 198 2.51 -1.09 16.61
C LEU A 198 2.12 0.12 17.49
N PRO A 199 3.07 0.70 18.25
CA PRO A 199 2.79 1.83 19.12
C PRO A 199 2.64 3.13 18.32
N VAL A 200 1.50 3.80 18.46
CA VAL A 200 1.32 5.16 17.91
C VAL A 200 2.19 6.18 18.66
N GLN A 201 2.38 5.96 19.96
CA GLN A 201 3.27 6.68 20.87
C GLN A 201 3.56 5.82 22.10
N TYR A 202 4.46 6.28 22.97
CA TYR A 202 4.71 5.70 24.29
C TYR A 202 4.13 6.59 25.40
N SER A 203 4.08 6.08 26.63
CA SER A 203 3.46 6.76 27.77
C SER A 203 4.32 7.90 28.33
N ASP A 204 5.64 7.84 28.16
CA ASP A 204 6.61 8.81 28.70
C ASP A 204 6.71 10.11 27.88
N MET A 205 6.27 10.10 26.61
CA MET A 205 6.35 11.26 25.71
C MET A 205 5.10 11.44 24.85
N SER A 206 4.68 12.70 24.69
CA SER A 206 3.74 13.07 23.63
C SER A 206 4.37 12.89 22.25
N VAL A 207 3.55 12.81 21.19
CA VAL A 207 4.04 12.76 19.80
C VAL A 207 5.00 13.92 19.49
N SER A 208 4.64 15.16 19.88
CA SER A 208 5.49 16.34 19.63
C SER A 208 6.79 16.30 20.43
N THR A 209 6.77 15.84 21.68
CA THR A 209 7.98 15.67 22.50
C THR A 209 8.90 14.60 21.91
N SER A 210 8.36 13.46 21.50
CA SER A 210 9.10 12.36 20.86
C SER A 210 9.71 12.79 19.51
N HIS A 211 8.99 13.58 18.73
CA HIS A 211 9.52 14.21 17.51
C HIS A 211 10.75 15.08 17.80
N LEU A 212 10.64 16.02 18.76
CA LEU A 212 11.74 16.93 19.11
C LEU A 212 12.93 16.18 19.73
N PHE A 213 12.66 15.14 20.52
CA PHE A 213 13.69 14.24 21.04
C PHE A 213 14.48 13.59 19.89
N THR A 214 13.79 13.10 18.86
CA THR A 214 14.44 12.49 17.69
C THR A 214 15.38 13.46 16.97
N ARG A 215 15.01 14.74 16.86
CA ARG A 215 15.85 15.77 16.19
C ARG A 215 17.05 16.25 17.02
N SER A 216 17.08 15.95 18.31
CA SER A 216 18.11 16.41 19.25
C SER A 216 18.95 15.26 19.84
N SER A 217 18.46 14.02 19.77
CA SER A 217 19.07 12.84 20.37
C SER A 217 19.01 11.63 19.42
N ALA A 218 18.49 10.47 19.86
CA ALA A 218 18.30 9.30 19.02
C ALA A 218 17.01 8.56 19.41
N SER A 219 16.23 8.15 18.42
CA SER A 219 15.01 7.39 18.62
C SER A 219 15.05 6.06 17.86
N ILE A 220 14.52 5.01 18.46
CA ILE A 220 14.29 3.71 17.83
C ILE A 220 12.84 3.61 17.40
N PHE A 221 12.63 3.27 16.13
CA PHE A 221 11.33 2.93 15.55
C PHE A 221 11.31 1.45 15.21
N ASP A 222 10.27 0.74 15.66
CA ASP A 222 9.98 -0.61 15.17
C ASP A 222 9.33 -0.52 13.78
N VAL A 223 10.08 -0.98 12.77
CA VAL A 223 9.66 -1.05 11.38
C VAL A 223 9.65 -2.49 10.86
N SER A 224 9.55 -3.46 11.77
CA SER A 224 9.60 -4.90 11.44
C SER A 224 8.45 -5.36 10.54
N HIS A 225 7.36 -4.59 10.50
CA HIS A 225 6.20 -4.81 9.63
C HIS A 225 6.49 -4.61 8.13
N MET A 226 7.59 -3.92 7.78
CA MET A 226 8.00 -3.69 6.39
C MET A 226 8.40 -5.01 5.71
N LEU A 227 8.12 -5.13 4.42
CA LEU A 227 8.50 -6.32 3.66
C LEU A 227 10.01 -6.31 3.40
N GLN A 228 10.71 -7.32 3.91
CA GLN A 228 12.13 -7.54 3.60
C GLN A 228 12.25 -8.68 2.57
N THR A 229 13.00 -8.45 1.49
CA THR A 229 13.18 -9.42 0.41
C THR A 229 14.66 -9.57 0.07
N ASN A 230 15.14 -10.82 0.02
CA ASN A 230 16.42 -11.12 -0.61
C ASN A 230 16.17 -11.59 -2.05
N VAL A 231 17.05 -11.20 -2.96
CA VAL A 231 17.03 -11.67 -4.35
C VAL A 231 18.41 -12.17 -4.69
N TYR A 232 18.48 -13.33 -5.33
CA TYR A 232 19.73 -14.00 -5.70
C TYR A 232 19.73 -14.37 -7.18
N GLY A 233 20.93 -14.62 -7.71
CA GLY A 233 21.15 -15.12 -9.07
C GLY A 233 21.77 -14.07 -9.98
N LYS A 234 22.49 -14.52 -11.01
CA LYS A 234 23.25 -13.61 -11.91
C LYS A 234 22.37 -12.65 -12.70
N ASP A 235 21.07 -12.92 -12.81
CA ASP A 235 20.11 -12.09 -13.52
C ASP A 235 19.29 -11.17 -12.58
N CYS A 236 19.61 -11.09 -11.27
CA CYS A 236 18.85 -10.26 -10.32
C CYS A 236 18.87 -8.76 -10.65
N VAL A 237 20.02 -8.22 -11.04
CA VAL A 237 20.16 -6.80 -11.42
C VAL A 237 19.36 -6.49 -12.69
N SER A 238 19.47 -7.33 -13.72
CA SER A 238 18.75 -7.12 -14.99
C SER A 238 17.24 -7.28 -14.82
N TRP A 239 16.80 -8.24 -14.00
CA TRP A 239 15.41 -8.39 -13.61
C TRP A 239 14.88 -7.17 -12.88
N PHE A 240 15.57 -6.71 -11.83
CA PHE A 240 15.07 -5.61 -11.02
C PHE A 240 15.01 -4.29 -11.81
N GLU A 241 15.99 -4.03 -12.69
CA GLU A 241 15.93 -2.89 -13.61
C GLU A 241 14.77 -2.98 -14.62
N SER A 242 14.27 -4.17 -14.95
CA SER A 242 13.14 -4.31 -15.88
C SER A 242 11.79 -3.87 -15.28
N ILE A 243 11.71 -3.70 -13.96
CA ILE A 243 10.47 -3.34 -13.24
C ILE A 243 10.56 -2.00 -12.49
N CYS A 244 11.70 -1.31 -12.60
CA CYS A 244 12.05 -0.19 -11.74
C CYS A 244 13.09 0.74 -12.42
N PRO A 245 13.06 2.08 -12.26
CA PRO A 245 13.93 3.01 -12.99
C PRO A 245 15.31 3.28 -12.31
N VAL A 246 15.73 2.43 -11.37
CA VAL A 246 17.04 2.51 -10.68
C VAL A 246 18.19 2.08 -11.61
N ASP A 247 19.40 2.55 -11.35
CA ASP A 247 20.62 2.13 -12.05
C ASP A 247 21.49 1.21 -11.18
N LEU A 248 21.02 -0.02 -10.94
CA LEU A 248 21.75 -1.02 -10.17
C LEU A 248 23.04 -1.47 -10.87
N LYS A 249 23.06 -1.50 -12.22
CA LYS A 249 24.29 -1.79 -12.97
C LYS A 249 25.40 -0.80 -12.66
N GLY A 250 25.07 0.49 -12.55
CA GLY A 250 26.02 1.55 -12.21
C GLY A 250 26.35 1.67 -10.72
N MET A 251 25.61 0.98 -9.84
CA MET A 251 25.84 1.03 -8.39
C MET A 251 27.00 0.12 -7.97
N ALA A 252 27.79 0.58 -7.00
CA ALA A 252 28.79 -0.23 -6.33
C ALA A 252 28.12 -1.21 -5.34
N ASN A 253 28.77 -2.34 -5.08
CA ASN A 253 28.33 -3.27 -4.05
C ASN A 253 28.31 -2.58 -2.67
N GLY A 254 27.30 -2.92 -1.86
CA GLY A 254 26.99 -2.24 -0.61
C GLY A 254 26.23 -0.92 -0.77
N SER A 255 25.93 -0.46 -1.99
CA SER A 255 25.14 0.78 -2.18
C SER A 255 23.64 0.50 -2.14
N SER A 256 22.89 1.43 -1.58
CA SER A 256 21.43 1.44 -1.53
C SER A 256 20.86 2.61 -2.34
N SER A 257 19.63 2.50 -2.80
CA SER A 257 18.88 3.59 -3.44
C SER A 257 17.41 3.51 -3.06
N LEU A 258 16.80 4.67 -2.78
CA LEU A 258 15.35 4.80 -2.90
C LEU A 258 15.01 4.60 -4.37
N THR A 259 13.92 3.90 -4.63
CA THR A 259 13.38 3.70 -5.96
C THR A 259 11.89 3.41 -5.88
N ILE A 260 11.28 3.14 -7.02
CA ILE A 260 9.83 3.01 -7.19
C ILE A 260 9.51 1.86 -8.15
N PHE A 261 8.54 1.03 -7.81
CA PHE A 261 7.89 0.17 -8.78
C PHE A 261 6.93 0.99 -9.62
N LEU A 262 6.90 0.75 -10.93
CA LEU A 262 6.08 1.48 -11.88
C LEU A 262 5.13 0.54 -12.61
N ASN A 263 3.91 1.00 -12.86
CA ASN A 263 3.01 0.35 -13.80
C ASN A 263 3.28 0.81 -15.24
N ASN A 264 2.65 0.17 -16.23
CA ASN A 264 2.85 0.50 -17.64
C ASN A 264 2.37 1.92 -18.03
N ASN A 265 1.54 2.53 -17.20
CA ASN A 265 1.05 3.90 -17.37
C ASN A 265 1.94 4.93 -16.64
N GLY A 266 3.06 4.50 -16.07
CA GLY A 266 4.02 5.37 -15.38
C GLY A 266 3.59 5.79 -13.96
N GLY A 267 2.50 5.23 -13.44
CA GLY A 267 2.07 5.42 -12.06
C GLY A 267 2.88 4.57 -11.08
N ILE A 268 2.94 5.00 -9.81
CA ILE A 268 3.79 4.38 -8.79
C ILE A 268 3.03 3.25 -8.08
N ILE A 269 3.53 2.02 -8.18
CA ILE A 269 2.97 0.84 -7.50
C ILE A 269 3.36 0.80 -6.03
N ASP A 270 4.62 1.11 -5.73
CA ASP A 270 5.14 1.33 -4.37
C ASP A 270 6.50 2.06 -4.44
N ASP A 271 6.91 2.68 -3.33
CA ASP A 271 8.28 3.16 -3.12
C ASP A 271 9.06 2.25 -2.17
N LEU A 272 10.35 2.03 -2.45
CA LEU A 272 11.15 1.02 -1.76
C LEU A 272 12.65 1.37 -1.75
N ILE A 273 13.37 0.81 -0.78
CA ILE A 273 14.84 0.86 -0.77
C ILE A 273 15.38 -0.46 -1.32
N VAL A 274 16.21 -0.38 -2.35
CA VAL A 274 16.99 -1.51 -2.86
C VAL A 274 18.46 -1.33 -2.53
N THR A 275 19.11 -2.39 -2.09
CA THR A 275 20.55 -2.48 -1.85
C THR A 275 21.16 -3.48 -2.81
N LYS A 276 22.17 -3.04 -3.58
CA LYS A 276 23.04 -3.95 -4.33
C LYS A 276 24.05 -4.54 -3.35
N VAL A 277 23.76 -5.72 -2.78
CA VAL A 277 24.65 -6.37 -1.81
C VAL A 277 25.92 -6.82 -2.54
N LYS A 278 25.73 -7.49 -3.68
CA LYS A 278 26.78 -7.89 -4.64
C LYS A 278 26.13 -8.06 -6.03
N GLU A 279 26.91 -8.38 -7.05
CA GLU A 279 26.43 -8.48 -8.44
C GLU A 279 25.28 -9.50 -8.64
N ASP A 280 25.26 -10.55 -7.82
CA ASP A 280 24.28 -11.64 -7.85
C ASP A 280 23.34 -11.63 -6.63
N GLN A 281 23.27 -10.52 -5.88
CA GLN A 281 22.40 -10.42 -4.71
C GLN A 281 21.90 -9.00 -4.44
N LEU A 282 20.57 -8.90 -4.26
CA LEU A 282 19.90 -7.68 -3.82
C LEU A 282 19.23 -7.90 -2.45
N TYR A 283 19.10 -6.81 -1.70
CA TYR A 283 18.26 -6.74 -0.51
C TYR A 283 17.30 -5.56 -0.64
N ILE A 284 16.01 -5.82 -0.48
CA ILE A 284 14.93 -4.88 -0.74
C ILE A 284 14.07 -4.73 0.51
N VAL A 285 13.69 -3.49 0.83
CA VAL A 285 12.70 -3.16 1.87
C VAL A 285 11.60 -2.31 1.24
N SER A 286 10.35 -2.78 1.30
CA SER A 286 9.17 -2.08 0.78
C SER A 286 8.03 -1.98 1.80
N ASN A 287 6.98 -1.21 1.47
CA ASN A 287 5.99 -0.79 2.44
C ASN A 287 5.12 -1.94 2.95
N ALA A 288 4.85 -1.96 4.26
CA ALA A 288 3.98 -2.96 4.88
C ALA A 288 2.57 -2.99 4.27
N GLY A 289 1.98 -1.82 4.04
CA GLY A 289 0.65 -1.69 3.42
C GLY A 289 0.58 -2.14 1.95
N ARG A 290 1.73 -2.39 1.32
CA ARG A 290 1.85 -2.89 -0.07
C ARG A 290 2.47 -4.27 -0.16
N MET A 291 2.76 -4.91 0.97
CA MET A 291 3.40 -6.23 1.03
C MET A 291 2.76 -7.27 0.10
N GLY A 292 1.42 -7.36 0.08
CA GLY A 292 0.72 -8.32 -0.78
C GLY A 292 0.92 -8.00 -2.27
N VAL A 293 0.76 -6.74 -2.65
CA VAL A 293 0.92 -6.26 -4.04
C VAL A 293 2.36 -6.43 -4.50
N ASP A 294 3.33 -6.06 -3.67
CA ASP A 294 4.76 -6.16 -4.00
C ASP A 294 5.22 -7.61 -4.13
N LYS A 295 4.77 -8.49 -3.23
CA LYS A 295 5.03 -9.94 -3.34
C LYS A 295 4.52 -10.47 -4.67
N GLN A 296 3.26 -10.18 -5.00
CA GLN A 296 2.65 -10.63 -6.25
C GLN A 296 3.38 -10.05 -7.47
N HIS A 297 3.74 -8.77 -7.44
CA HIS A 297 4.46 -8.11 -8.51
C HIS A 297 5.84 -8.74 -8.74
N MET A 298 6.62 -8.93 -7.67
CA MET A 298 7.94 -9.56 -7.75
C MET A 298 7.85 -11.04 -8.14
N GLN A 299 6.86 -11.79 -7.65
CA GLN A 299 6.63 -13.19 -8.04
C GLN A 299 6.31 -13.30 -9.53
N LYS A 300 5.30 -12.57 -10.01
CA LYS A 300 4.88 -12.59 -11.42
C LYS A 300 6.04 -12.24 -12.36
N THR A 301 6.76 -11.18 -12.06
CA THR A 301 7.86 -10.71 -12.92
C THR A 301 9.08 -11.63 -12.85
N SER A 302 9.40 -12.19 -11.69
CA SER A 302 10.49 -13.16 -11.55
C SER A 302 10.18 -14.49 -12.26
N GLU A 303 8.92 -14.94 -12.27
CA GLU A 303 8.50 -16.13 -13.01
C GLU A 303 8.66 -15.97 -14.53
N ILE A 304 8.38 -14.78 -15.07
CA ILE A 304 8.62 -14.48 -16.48
C ILE A 304 10.11 -14.65 -16.81
N PHE A 305 11.00 -14.12 -15.96
CA PHE A 305 12.44 -14.28 -16.13
C PHE A 305 12.88 -15.75 -16.03
N LYS A 306 12.44 -16.48 -15.00
CA LYS A 306 12.76 -17.90 -14.84
C LYS A 306 12.31 -18.74 -16.04
N LYS A 307 11.10 -18.50 -16.56
CA LYS A 307 10.59 -19.18 -17.78
C LYS A 307 11.43 -18.90 -19.03
N SER A 308 12.12 -17.77 -19.08
CA SER A 308 13.08 -17.44 -20.15
C SER A 308 14.49 -18.01 -19.93
N GLY A 309 14.68 -18.93 -18.98
CA GLY A 309 15.97 -19.58 -18.69
C GLY A 309 16.95 -18.71 -17.89
N LYS A 310 16.47 -17.67 -17.21
CA LYS A 310 17.27 -16.77 -16.37
C LYS A 310 17.43 -17.30 -14.95
N ASP A 311 18.57 -17.02 -14.34
CA ASP A 311 18.90 -17.43 -12.97
C ASP A 311 18.53 -16.33 -11.98
N LEU A 312 17.43 -16.58 -11.27
CA LEU A 312 16.81 -15.65 -10.35
C LEU A 312 16.03 -16.39 -9.26
N THR A 313 16.27 -16.04 -8.00
CA THR A 313 15.47 -16.50 -6.85
C THR A 313 15.05 -15.30 -6.02
N VAL A 314 13.77 -15.22 -5.67
CA VAL A 314 13.20 -14.19 -4.79
C VAL A 314 12.77 -14.86 -3.49
N GLU A 315 13.31 -14.39 -2.36
CA GLU A 315 13.04 -14.88 -1.02
C GLU A 315 12.42 -13.76 -0.18
N PHE A 316 11.16 -13.93 0.21
CA PHE A 316 10.47 -13.01 1.12
C PHE A 316 10.74 -13.42 2.57
N LEU A 317 11.24 -12.50 3.37
CA LEU A 317 11.52 -12.74 4.79
C LEU A 317 10.29 -12.38 5.61
N ASP A 318 9.75 -13.34 6.34
CA ASP A 318 8.63 -13.12 7.24
C ASP A 318 9.08 -12.38 8.52
N VAL A 319 8.13 -11.69 9.15
CA VAL A 319 8.36 -10.98 10.43
C VAL A 319 8.86 -11.92 11.54
N SER A 320 8.51 -13.21 11.47
CA SER A 320 9.01 -14.26 12.37
C SER A 320 10.46 -14.68 12.11
N GLN A 321 11.04 -14.32 10.97
CA GLN A 321 12.43 -14.61 10.61
C GLN A 321 13.32 -13.39 10.85
N ARG A 322 12.84 -12.19 10.50
CA ARG A 322 13.61 -10.95 10.62
C ARG A 322 12.77 -9.82 11.20
N ALA A 323 13.33 -9.14 12.19
CA ALA A 323 12.89 -7.83 12.63
C ALA A 323 13.63 -6.72 11.87
N LEU A 324 13.11 -5.51 11.93
CA LEU A 324 13.76 -4.30 11.41
C LEU A 324 13.51 -3.15 12.38
N ILE A 325 14.59 -2.51 12.84
CA ILE A 325 14.51 -1.28 13.62
C ILE A 325 15.21 -0.14 12.90
N ALA A 326 14.70 1.08 13.06
CA ALA A 326 15.36 2.29 12.60
C ALA A 326 15.83 3.09 13.81
N VAL A 327 17.14 3.35 13.92
CA VAL A 327 17.75 4.20 14.95
C VAL A 327 18.11 5.52 14.32
N GLN A 328 17.42 6.60 14.69
CA GLN A 328 17.37 7.86 13.93
C GLN A 328 17.58 9.05 14.85
N GLY A 329 18.37 10.03 14.40
CA GLY A 329 18.68 11.25 15.15
C GLY A 329 20.20 11.50 15.21
N PRO A 330 20.62 12.74 15.55
CA PRO A 330 22.03 13.12 15.53
C PRO A 330 22.94 12.29 16.45
N LYS A 331 22.39 11.60 17.46
CA LYS A 331 23.15 10.72 18.35
C LYS A 331 23.05 9.23 18.01
N ALA A 332 22.29 8.86 16.97
CA ALA A 332 21.99 7.46 16.65
C ALA A 332 23.26 6.63 16.37
N VAL A 333 24.15 7.16 15.53
CA VAL A 333 25.39 6.47 15.14
C VAL A 333 26.37 6.39 16.30
N THR A 334 26.51 7.46 17.08
CA THR A 334 27.35 7.48 18.30
C THR A 334 26.84 6.49 19.34
N ALA A 335 25.53 6.35 19.51
CA ALA A 335 24.93 5.39 20.43
C ALA A 335 25.11 3.94 19.96
N LEU A 336 25.07 3.68 18.65
CA LEU A 336 25.24 2.34 18.07
C LEU A 336 26.69 1.88 18.03
N GLN A 337 27.65 2.78 17.78
CA GLN A 337 29.05 2.41 17.51
C GLN A 337 29.67 1.49 18.58
N PRO A 338 29.48 1.70 19.91
CA PRO A 338 30.04 0.81 20.94
C PRO A 338 29.47 -0.61 20.91
N LEU A 339 28.30 -0.81 20.30
CA LEU A 339 27.62 -2.10 20.21
C LEU A 339 27.97 -2.87 18.94
N THR A 340 28.72 -2.30 18.01
CA THR A 340 28.99 -2.91 16.71
C THR A 340 30.47 -2.92 16.34
N ASN A 341 30.89 -3.97 15.62
CA ASN A 341 32.21 -4.03 15.01
C ASN A 341 32.26 -3.33 13.63
N ILE A 342 31.13 -2.83 13.13
CA ILE A 342 31.07 -2.07 11.89
C ILE A 342 31.67 -0.69 12.13
N PRO A 343 32.63 -0.21 11.32
CA PRO A 343 33.11 1.16 11.41
C PRO A 343 32.06 2.11 10.82
N LEU A 344 31.12 2.60 11.64
CA LEU A 344 30.00 3.41 11.16
C LEU A 344 30.43 4.75 10.59
N ALA A 345 31.63 5.24 10.93
CA ALA A 345 32.22 6.43 10.31
C ALA A 345 32.47 6.25 8.80
N ASP A 346 32.70 5.02 8.34
CA ASP A 346 32.95 4.68 6.94
C ASP A 346 31.65 4.34 6.17
N LEU A 347 30.59 3.98 6.90
CA LEU A 347 29.27 3.71 6.32
C LEU A 347 28.56 5.04 6.03
N ILE A 348 28.61 5.53 4.79
CA ILE A 348 27.94 6.77 4.39
C ILE A 348 26.44 6.57 4.11
N PHE A 349 25.69 7.67 4.00
CA PHE A 349 24.26 7.64 3.67
C PHE A 349 24.01 6.81 2.40
N MET A 350 22.98 5.96 2.47
CA MET A 350 22.60 5.00 1.43
C MET A 350 23.69 3.98 1.10
N THR A 351 24.46 3.54 2.10
CA THR A 351 25.24 2.30 2.02
C THR A 351 24.85 1.33 3.13
N SER A 352 25.12 0.05 2.87
CA SER A 352 24.73 -1.08 3.69
C SER A 352 25.91 -2.05 3.83
N THR A 353 26.02 -2.65 5.00
CA THR A 353 26.98 -3.72 5.27
C THR A 353 26.40 -4.72 6.27
N THR A 354 27.07 -5.85 6.43
CA THR A 354 26.75 -6.85 7.44
C THR A 354 27.84 -6.90 8.49
N GLY A 355 27.46 -7.10 9.76
CA GLY A 355 28.38 -7.20 10.87
C GLY A 355 27.64 -7.53 12.16
N LYS A 356 28.34 -7.45 13.29
CA LYS A 356 27.75 -7.75 14.59
C LYS A 356 27.20 -6.50 15.23
N VAL A 357 25.98 -6.55 15.77
CA VAL A 357 25.37 -5.54 16.64
C VAL A 357 24.94 -6.23 17.93
N ALA A 358 25.46 -5.79 19.07
CA ALA A 358 25.33 -6.48 20.35
C ALA A 358 25.69 -7.99 20.27
N GLY A 359 26.73 -8.30 19.48
CA GLY A 359 27.17 -9.69 19.22
C GLY A 359 26.37 -10.46 18.17
N ILE A 360 25.24 -9.92 17.69
CA ILE A 360 24.30 -10.57 16.77
C ILE A 360 24.58 -10.18 15.32
N ASP A 361 24.55 -11.15 14.41
CA ASP A 361 24.77 -10.91 12.98
C ASP A 361 23.57 -10.18 12.34
N CYS A 362 23.82 -8.93 11.95
CA CYS A 362 22.83 -7.98 11.46
C CYS A 362 23.28 -7.39 10.12
N ARG A 363 22.31 -6.87 9.36
CA ARG A 363 22.57 -5.94 8.26
C ARG A 363 22.28 -4.54 8.76
N VAL A 364 23.22 -3.62 8.56
CA VAL A 364 23.09 -2.21 8.92
C VAL A 364 23.14 -1.39 7.64
N THR A 365 22.10 -0.60 7.41
CA THR A 365 22.00 0.34 6.28
C THR A 365 21.91 1.75 6.83
N ARG A 366 22.75 2.69 6.40
CA ARG A 366 22.68 4.09 6.83
C ARG A 366 21.63 4.84 6.01
N CYS A 367 20.38 4.61 6.33
CA CYS A 367 19.21 5.23 5.73
C CYS A 367 18.17 5.57 6.81
N GLY A 368 17.05 6.14 6.39
CA GLY A 368 15.93 6.35 7.28
C GLY A 368 14.82 7.21 6.70
N TYR A 369 13.78 7.40 7.52
CA TYR A 369 12.53 8.05 7.12
C TYR A 369 12.21 9.27 8.00
N THR A 370 13.25 10.00 8.43
CA THR A 370 13.12 11.13 9.38
C THR A 370 13.80 12.42 8.92
N GLY A 371 14.65 12.33 7.89
CA GLY A 371 15.54 13.41 7.47
C GLY A 371 16.77 13.61 8.36
N GLU A 372 16.84 12.98 9.54
CA GLU A 372 18.05 12.98 10.36
C GLU A 372 19.07 11.94 9.84
N ASP A 373 20.29 11.98 10.39
CA ASP A 373 21.21 10.83 10.29
C ASP A 373 20.67 9.64 11.10
N GLY A 374 21.10 8.44 10.74
CA GLY A 374 20.64 7.22 11.39
C GLY A 374 20.86 5.98 10.53
N VAL A 375 20.49 4.84 11.10
CA VAL A 375 20.57 3.55 10.43
C VAL A 375 19.27 2.78 10.55
N GLU A 376 19.07 1.83 9.64
CA GLU A 376 18.16 0.71 9.79
C GLU A 376 18.97 -0.57 10.03
N ILE A 377 18.49 -1.40 10.94
CA ILE A 377 19.15 -2.63 11.38
C ILE A 377 18.18 -3.79 11.18
N SER A 378 18.48 -4.65 10.22
CA SER A 378 17.77 -5.92 10.03
C SER A 378 18.39 -6.97 10.96
N ILE A 379 17.56 -7.58 11.80
CA ILE A 379 17.97 -8.40 12.95
C ILE A 379 17.24 -9.76 12.85
N PRO A 380 17.86 -10.90 13.21
CA PRO A 380 17.13 -12.14 13.44
C PRO A 380 15.99 -11.91 14.43
N ALA A 381 14.76 -12.33 14.11
CA ALA A 381 13.58 -11.99 14.89
C ALA A 381 13.70 -12.37 16.38
N ASP A 382 14.27 -13.54 16.66
CA ASP A 382 14.49 -14.06 18.02
C ASP A 382 15.54 -13.27 18.83
N LYS A 383 16.29 -12.36 18.20
CA LYS A 383 17.29 -11.49 18.84
C LYS A 383 16.89 -10.01 18.87
N ALA A 384 15.71 -9.66 18.33
CA ALA A 384 15.26 -8.28 18.19
C ALA A 384 15.21 -7.54 19.54
N ILE A 385 14.66 -8.19 20.57
CA ILE A 385 14.58 -7.64 21.92
C ILE A 385 15.97 -7.38 22.48
N THR A 386 16.89 -8.36 22.39
CA THR A 386 18.27 -8.23 22.89
C THR A 386 19.00 -7.03 22.28
N VAL A 387 18.93 -6.87 20.96
CA VAL A 387 19.58 -5.75 20.27
C VAL A 387 18.94 -4.41 20.66
N THR A 388 17.61 -4.36 20.74
CA THR A 388 16.89 -3.13 21.05
C THR A 388 17.11 -2.69 22.50
N GLU A 389 17.08 -3.62 23.46
CA GLU A 389 17.35 -3.31 24.87
C GLU A 389 18.80 -2.88 25.12
N ALA A 390 19.76 -3.43 24.36
CA ALA A 390 21.16 -3.00 24.42
C ALA A 390 21.31 -1.52 24.00
N LEU A 391 20.60 -1.09 22.94
CA LEU A 391 20.57 0.31 22.54
C LEU A 391 19.88 1.21 23.57
N LEU A 392 18.79 0.73 24.20
CA LEU A 392 18.05 1.46 25.23
C LEU A 392 18.82 1.62 26.55
N GLN A 393 19.95 0.92 26.75
CA GLN A 393 20.85 1.21 27.88
C GLN A 393 21.52 2.58 27.75
N ASN A 394 21.57 3.16 26.54
CA ASN A 394 22.07 4.50 26.34
C ASN A 394 20.98 5.53 26.62
N SER A 395 21.22 6.45 27.56
CA SER A 395 20.26 7.49 27.96
C SER A 395 19.88 8.48 26.84
N ASP A 396 20.69 8.54 25.77
CA ASP A 396 20.40 9.35 24.59
C ASP A 396 19.43 8.67 23.61
N VAL A 397 19.04 7.42 23.89
CA VAL A 397 18.18 6.61 23.02
C VAL A 397 16.83 6.37 23.67
N LYS A 398 15.75 6.61 22.94
CA LYS A 398 14.38 6.29 23.36
C LYS A 398 13.57 5.60 22.26
N LEU A 399 12.48 4.95 22.62
CA LEU A 399 11.52 4.46 21.64
C LEU A 399 10.66 5.61 21.08
N ALA A 400 10.27 5.52 19.81
CA ALA A 400 9.36 6.46 19.16
C ALA A 400 8.31 5.73 18.33
N GLY A 401 7.07 6.23 18.38
CA GLY A 401 5.92 5.60 17.73
C GLY A 401 5.57 6.21 16.37
N LEU A 402 4.52 5.66 15.76
CA LEU A 402 4.03 6.04 14.42
C LEU A 402 3.71 7.55 14.28
N GLY A 403 3.19 8.20 15.34
CA GLY A 403 2.87 9.63 15.29
C GLY A 403 4.11 10.51 15.12
N ALA A 404 5.20 10.19 15.82
CA ALA A 404 6.47 10.91 15.65
C ALA A 404 7.09 10.61 14.28
N ARG A 405 7.00 9.36 13.81
CA ARG A 405 7.46 8.94 12.47
C ARG A 405 6.79 9.77 11.36
N ASP A 406 5.46 9.91 11.38
CA ASP A 406 4.72 10.66 10.35
C ASP A 406 5.01 12.18 10.36
N SER A 407 5.20 12.77 11.54
CA SER A 407 5.58 14.19 11.61
C SER A 407 7.02 14.45 11.16
N LEU A 408 7.96 13.57 11.49
CA LEU A 408 9.37 13.68 11.07
C LEU A 408 9.52 13.54 9.56
N ARG A 409 8.91 12.50 8.96
CA ARG A 409 8.97 12.26 7.50
C ARG A 409 8.37 13.42 6.71
N LEU A 410 7.28 14.00 7.21
CA LEU A 410 6.58 15.08 6.52
C LEU A 410 7.43 16.35 6.53
N GLU A 411 8.02 16.70 7.67
CA GLU A 411 9.00 17.80 7.75
C GLU A 411 10.23 17.55 6.86
N ALA A 412 10.65 16.29 6.72
CA ALA A 412 11.74 15.89 5.84
C ALA A 412 11.36 15.82 4.34
N GLY A 413 10.11 16.15 3.98
CA GLY A 413 9.68 16.17 2.58
C GLY A 413 9.51 14.78 1.94
N LEU A 414 9.47 13.71 2.74
CA LEU A 414 9.39 12.33 2.28
C LEU A 414 7.94 11.89 2.03
N CYS A 415 7.70 11.27 0.87
CA CYS A 415 6.39 10.78 0.47
C CYS A 415 5.94 9.62 1.35
N LEU A 416 4.63 9.52 1.57
CA LEU A 416 3.95 8.36 2.12
C LEU A 416 3.08 7.73 1.03
N TYR A 417 3.38 6.48 0.66
CA TYR A 417 2.56 5.74 -0.31
C TYR A 417 1.08 5.65 0.15
N GLY A 418 0.16 5.71 -0.81
CA GLY A 418 -1.29 5.74 -0.59
C GLY A 418 -1.82 7.09 -0.10
N ASN A 419 -0.93 8.06 0.11
CA ASN A 419 -1.28 9.44 0.43
C ASN A 419 -0.69 10.40 -0.59
N ASP A 420 0.64 10.49 -0.66
CA ASP A 420 1.33 11.47 -1.50
C ASP A 420 1.63 10.93 -2.90
N ILE A 421 1.66 9.61 -3.06
CA ILE A 421 1.92 8.88 -4.32
C ILE A 421 1.04 7.63 -4.35
N ASP A 422 0.61 7.25 -5.54
CA ASP A 422 -0.17 6.05 -5.83
C ASP A 422 -0.04 5.67 -7.33
N GLU A 423 -0.78 4.65 -7.75
CA GLU A 423 -0.73 4.09 -9.11
C GLU A 423 -1.27 5.04 -10.21
N THR A 424 -1.83 6.19 -9.84
CA THR A 424 -2.32 7.22 -10.77
C THR A 424 -1.38 8.42 -10.86
N ILE A 425 -0.35 8.47 -10.02
CA ILE A 425 0.59 9.58 -9.93
C ILE A 425 1.93 9.18 -10.52
N THR A 426 2.44 9.97 -11.47
CA THR A 426 3.77 9.71 -12.03
C THR A 426 4.89 10.29 -11.16
N PRO A 427 6.14 9.80 -11.31
CA PRO A 427 7.29 10.36 -10.60
C PRO A 427 7.55 11.84 -10.94
N VAL A 428 7.13 12.31 -12.11
CA VAL A 428 7.31 13.72 -12.51
C VAL A 428 6.31 14.61 -11.78
N GLU A 429 5.03 14.20 -11.73
CA GLU A 429 3.99 14.88 -10.94
C GLU A 429 4.36 14.89 -9.45
N ALA A 430 4.87 13.77 -8.94
CA ALA A 430 5.27 13.62 -7.54
C ALA A 430 6.53 14.40 -7.15
N SER A 431 7.16 15.16 -8.06
CA SER A 431 8.46 15.80 -7.82
C SER A 431 9.57 14.80 -7.42
N LEU A 432 9.52 13.60 -8.00
CA LEU A 432 10.43 12.46 -7.79
C LEU A 432 11.24 12.10 -9.05
N THR A 433 11.34 12.99 -10.04
CA THR A 433 12.13 12.76 -11.27
C THR A 433 13.59 12.34 -11.02
N TRP A 434 14.14 12.71 -9.86
CA TRP A 434 15.48 12.32 -9.44
C TRP A 434 15.65 10.81 -9.22
N LEU A 435 14.57 10.05 -9.02
CA LEU A 435 14.57 8.58 -8.93
C LEU A 435 14.79 7.89 -10.28
N ILE A 436 14.63 8.62 -11.38
CA ILE A 436 14.84 8.07 -12.73
C ILE A 436 16.28 8.35 -13.11
N ALA A 437 17.13 7.34 -12.92
CA ALA A 437 18.56 7.46 -13.12
C ALA A 437 18.91 7.84 -14.58
N LYS A 438 20.00 8.60 -14.76
CA LYS A 438 20.37 9.19 -16.06
C LYS A 438 20.48 8.14 -17.17
N ARG A 439 21.15 7.00 -16.91
CA ARG A 439 21.26 5.89 -17.87
C ARG A 439 19.88 5.38 -18.27
N ARG A 440 19.00 5.21 -17.29
CA ARG A 440 17.63 4.69 -17.49
C ARG A 440 16.78 5.64 -18.33
N ARG A 441 16.98 6.95 -18.24
CA ARG A 441 16.33 7.93 -19.14
C ARG A 441 16.75 7.76 -20.61
N GLY A 442 18.02 7.43 -20.85
CA GLY A 442 18.53 7.18 -22.20
C GLY A 442 18.05 5.87 -22.79
N GLU A 443 17.90 4.83 -21.97
CA GLU A 443 17.43 3.51 -22.40
C GLU A 443 15.91 3.42 -22.51
N ALA A 444 15.17 4.16 -21.69
CA ALA A 444 13.70 4.14 -21.61
C ALA A 444 13.10 2.72 -21.52
N ASN A 445 13.82 1.79 -20.87
CA ASN A 445 13.50 0.35 -20.81
C ASN A 445 12.91 -0.07 -19.45
N PHE A 446 11.96 0.70 -18.94
CA PHE A 446 11.24 0.42 -17.69
C PHE A 446 9.74 0.73 -17.87
N PRO A 447 8.85 0.21 -17.00
CA PRO A 447 7.42 0.41 -17.15
C PRO A 447 7.02 1.90 -17.16
N GLY A 448 6.20 2.30 -18.13
CA GLY A 448 5.72 3.68 -18.25
C GLY A 448 6.75 4.70 -18.72
N ALA A 449 7.92 4.26 -19.21
CA ALA A 449 9.00 5.16 -19.64
C ALA A 449 8.55 6.18 -20.69
N ASP A 450 7.69 5.81 -21.64
CA ASP A 450 7.22 6.72 -22.69
C ASP A 450 6.52 7.96 -22.13
N LEU A 451 5.53 7.75 -21.24
CA LEU A 451 4.82 8.85 -20.59
C LEU A 451 5.78 9.68 -19.73
N ILE A 452 6.62 9.02 -18.95
CA ILE A 452 7.52 9.67 -18.01
C ILE A 452 8.56 10.52 -18.76
N MET A 453 9.16 10.00 -19.84
CA MET A 453 10.12 10.75 -20.66
C MET A 453 9.44 11.96 -21.32
N ARG A 454 8.21 11.79 -21.81
CA ARG A 454 7.41 12.91 -22.31
C ARG A 454 7.20 13.98 -21.24
N GLN A 455 6.77 13.60 -20.04
CA GLN A 455 6.57 14.53 -18.93
C GLN A 455 7.84 15.24 -18.46
N ILE A 456 9.01 14.57 -18.51
CA ILE A 456 10.30 15.21 -18.22
C ILE A 456 10.60 16.32 -19.24
N LYS A 457 10.25 16.11 -20.51
CA LYS A 457 10.51 17.05 -21.60
C LYS A 457 9.49 18.18 -21.68
N GLU A 458 8.22 17.85 -21.54
CA GLU A 458 7.08 18.74 -21.84
C GLU A 458 6.47 19.36 -20.58
N GLY A 459 6.68 18.76 -19.41
CA GLY A 459 6.07 19.16 -18.15
C GLY A 459 4.86 18.31 -17.76
N VAL A 460 4.17 18.75 -16.71
CA VAL A 460 2.99 18.10 -16.11
C VAL A 460 1.95 19.16 -15.78
N ASP A 461 0.67 18.77 -15.69
CA ASP A 461 -0.42 19.70 -15.37
C ASP A 461 -0.55 19.98 -13.87
N LYS A 462 -0.09 19.06 -13.03
CA LYS A 462 -0.10 19.16 -11.56
C LYS A 462 1.23 18.70 -10.98
N ARG A 463 1.56 19.24 -9.81
CA ARG A 463 2.79 18.89 -9.10
C ARG A 463 2.62 18.83 -7.59
N ARG A 464 3.29 17.85 -6.97
CA ARG A 464 3.40 17.75 -5.53
C ARG A 464 4.28 18.87 -4.98
N VAL A 465 3.76 19.59 -3.99
CA VAL A 465 4.42 20.69 -3.30
C VAL A 465 4.32 20.55 -1.78
N GLY A 466 5.22 21.21 -1.07
CA GLY A 466 5.09 21.43 0.36
C GLY A 466 4.25 22.67 0.64
N ILE A 467 3.49 22.68 1.73
CA ILE A 467 2.57 23.74 2.11
C ILE A 467 2.79 24.08 3.59
N ARG A 468 2.95 25.37 3.88
CA ARG A 468 3.05 25.91 5.25
C ARG A 468 1.79 26.66 5.62
N ILE A 469 1.26 26.36 6.82
CA ILE A 469 0.11 27.03 7.41
C ILE A 469 0.55 27.54 8.78
N GLU A 470 0.76 28.85 8.92
CA GLU A 470 1.32 29.42 10.15
C GLU A 470 0.36 29.36 11.34
N LYS A 471 -0.93 29.62 11.10
CA LYS A 471 -1.96 29.70 12.14
C LYS A 471 -3.19 28.90 11.77
N GLY A 472 -3.87 28.35 12.78
CA GLY A 472 -5.09 27.57 12.62
C GLY A 472 -4.85 26.06 12.72
N ALA A 473 -5.90 25.29 12.44
CA ALA A 473 -5.85 23.84 12.48
C ALA A 473 -4.99 23.26 11.33
N PRO A 474 -4.39 22.09 11.49
CA PRO A 474 -3.69 21.41 10.41
C PRO A 474 -4.66 21.02 9.30
N ALA A 475 -4.26 21.26 8.04
CA ALA A 475 -4.96 20.69 6.90
C ALA A 475 -4.78 19.16 6.92
N ARG A 476 -5.84 18.43 6.57
CA ARG A 476 -5.84 16.97 6.47
C ARG A 476 -5.93 16.56 5.01
N LYS A 477 -5.71 15.26 4.74
CA LYS A 477 -5.93 14.66 3.43
C LYS A 477 -7.28 15.12 2.85
N ASP A 478 -7.29 15.36 1.55
CA ASP A 478 -8.41 15.86 0.74
C ASP A 478 -8.86 17.30 1.00
N ALA A 479 -8.22 18.03 1.93
CA ALA A 479 -8.47 19.46 2.08
C ALA A 479 -8.19 20.20 0.75
N VAL A 480 -9.17 20.97 0.30
CA VAL A 480 -9.12 21.66 -1.00
C VAL A 480 -8.14 22.84 -0.94
N LEU A 481 -7.26 22.93 -1.93
CA LEU A 481 -6.37 24.06 -2.15
C LEU A 481 -6.99 24.98 -3.20
N LYS A 482 -7.01 26.28 -2.91
CA LYS A 482 -7.56 27.32 -3.76
C LYS A 482 -6.53 28.41 -4.04
N ASN A 483 -6.68 29.07 -5.18
CA ASN A 483 -5.96 30.31 -5.45
C ASN A 483 -6.58 31.50 -4.67
N ASN A 484 -5.99 32.69 -4.83
CA ASN A 484 -6.48 33.92 -4.17
C ASN A 484 -7.85 34.40 -4.67
N GLU A 485 -8.34 33.88 -5.80
CA GLU A 485 -9.68 34.17 -6.34
C GLU A 485 -10.73 33.18 -5.80
N GLY A 486 -10.33 32.21 -4.98
CA GLY A 486 -11.21 31.19 -4.42
C GLY A 486 -11.49 30.00 -5.35
N LYS A 487 -10.79 29.89 -6.48
CA LYS A 487 -10.90 28.75 -7.39
C LYS A 487 -10.10 27.56 -6.88
N ASP A 488 -10.69 26.37 -6.93
CA ASP A 488 -10.02 25.11 -6.61
C ASP A 488 -8.89 24.82 -7.60
N ILE A 489 -7.70 24.54 -7.08
CA ILE A 489 -6.48 24.30 -7.87
C ILE A 489 -5.76 23.01 -7.48
N GLY A 490 -6.23 22.31 -6.45
CA GLY A 490 -5.48 21.21 -5.87
C GLY A 490 -6.08 20.65 -4.59
N LYS A 491 -5.38 19.67 -4.01
CA LYS A 491 -5.77 19.02 -2.76
C LYS A 491 -4.55 18.64 -1.93
N VAL A 492 -4.72 18.66 -0.62
CA VAL A 492 -3.77 18.15 0.37
C VAL A 492 -3.78 16.62 0.36
N THR A 493 -2.60 16.01 0.44
CA THR A 493 -2.41 14.55 0.52
C THR A 493 -2.02 14.10 1.93
N SER A 494 -1.18 14.90 2.60
CA SER A 494 -0.70 14.65 3.97
C SER A 494 -0.66 15.96 4.75
N GLY A 495 -0.94 15.94 6.05
CA GLY A 495 -0.81 17.16 6.85
C GLY A 495 -0.92 16.96 8.37
N CYS A 496 -0.03 17.63 9.10
CA CYS A 496 0.04 17.60 10.55
C CYS A 496 0.72 18.87 11.13
N PRO A 497 0.59 19.12 12.44
CA PRO A 497 1.38 20.14 13.12
C PRO A 497 2.88 19.84 13.00
N SER A 498 3.70 20.88 12.84
CA SER A 498 5.17 20.77 12.79
C SER A 498 5.77 21.15 14.14
N PRO A 499 6.26 20.19 14.95
CA PRO A 499 6.90 20.51 16.22
C PRO A 499 8.17 21.34 16.06
N SER A 500 8.94 21.12 15.00
CA SER A 500 10.24 21.80 14.81
C SER A 500 10.11 23.24 14.35
N LEU A 501 9.08 23.55 13.55
CA LEU A 501 8.90 24.88 12.93
C LEU A 501 7.78 25.70 13.57
N GLY A 502 6.98 25.08 14.44
CA GLY A 502 5.68 25.63 14.84
C GLY A 502 4.68 25.70 13.67
N GLY A 503 3.41 25.95 13.98
CA GLY A 503 2.33 25.93 12.99
C GLY A 503 2.13 24.53 12.38
N ASN A 504 1.73 24.47 11.11
CA ASN A 504 1.44 23.21 10.43
C ASN A 504 2.16 23.08 9.09
N VAL A 505 2.44 21.84 8.70
CA VAL A 505 3.00 21.47 7.39
C VAL A 505 2.05 20.50 6.70
N ALA A 506 2.02 20.56 5.37
CA ALA A 506 1.25 19.64 4.55
C ALA A 506 1.97 19.38 3.22
N MET A 507 1.66 18.27 2.59
CA MET A 507 1.92 18.02 1.17
C MET A 507 0.61 18.03 0.40
N GLY A 508 0.66 18.37 -0.88
CA GLY A 508 -0.48 18.29 -1.76
C GLY A 508 -0.10 18.49 -3.20
N TYR A 509 -1.05 18.26 -4.10
CA TYR A 509 -0.91 18.55 -5.52
C TYR A 509 -1.60 19.86 -5.84
N VAL A 510 -0.92 20.73 -6.58
CA VAL A 510 -1.48 21.96 -7.15
C VAL A 510 -1.28 21.94 -8.66
N ALA A 511 -2.12 22.67 -9.40
CA ALA A 511 -1.87 22.91 -10.81
C ALA A 511 -0.48 23.55 -11.01
N GLU A 512 0.22 23.15 -12.08
CA GLU A 512 1.65 23.40 -12.31
C GLU A 512 2.05 24.87 -12.20
N GLN A 513 1.18 25.78 -12.64
CA GLN A 513 1.39 27.23 -12.57
C GLN A 513 1.47 27.77 -11.14
N PHE A 514 0.98 27.04 -10.13
CA PHE A 514 1.02 27.42 -8.71
C PHE A 514 2.14 26.73 -7.92
N LYS A 515 3.01 25.94 -8.56
CA LYS A 515 4.02 25.12 -7.86
C LYS A 515 5.13 25.91 -7.15
N LYS A 516 5.31 27.18 -7.48
CA LYS A 516 6.51 27.94 -7.12
C LYS A 516 6.54 28.19 -5.60
N SER A 517 7.68 27.96 -4.96
CA SER A 517 7.86 28.33 -3.53
C SER A 517 7.58 29.81 -3.32
N GLY A 518 6.86 30.14 -2.25
CA GLY A 518 6.38 31.48 -1.94
C GLY A 518 5.00 31.81 -2.53
N THR A 519 4.39 30.92 -3.32
CA THR A 519 3.03 31.15 -3.84
C THR A 519 2.02 31.12 -2.69
N GLU A 520 1.28 32.21 -2.50
CA GLU A 520 0.18 32.29 -1.54
C GLU A 520 -1.05 31.54 -2.05
N LEU A 521 -1.66 30.77 -1.17
CA LEU A 521 -2.82 29.94 -1.43
C LEU A 521 -3.82 30.04 -0.27
N LEU A 522 -5.01 29.49 -0.49
CA LEU A 522 -5.98 29.19 0.56
C LEU A 522 -6.14 27.68 0.66
N VAL A 523 -6.30 27.18 1.88
CA VAL A 523 -6.69 25.79 2.15
C VAL A 523 -8.01 25.76 2.90
N ASN A 524 -8.98 25.00 2.40
CA ASN A 524 -10.26 24.84 3.06
C ASN A 524 -10.14 23.84 4.21
N ILE A 525 -10.30 24.33 5.44
CA ILE A 525 -10.24 23.52 6.65
C ILE A 525 -11.58 23.64 7.36
N ARG A 526 -12.36 22.56 7.33
CA ARG A 526 -13.69 22.48 7.95
C ARG A 526 -14.61 23.63 7.50
N GLY A 527 -14.62 23.92 6.20
CA GLY A 527 -15.45 24.96 5.60
C GLY A 527 -14.88 26.38 5.69
N LYS A 528 -13.74 26.59 6.35
CA LYS A 528 -13.08 27.90 6.45
C LYS A 528 -11.83 27.93 5.58
N ASP A 529 -11.71 28.94 4.73
CA ASP A 529 -10.52 29.17 3.92
C ASP A 529 -9.43 29.81 4.80
N VAL A 530 -8.30 29.12 4.95
CA VAL A 530 -7.15 29.53 5.76
C VAL A 530 -5.97 29.82 4.84
N ARG A 531 -5.29 30.94 5.06
CA ARG A 531 -4.09 31.30 4.29
C ARG A 531 -2.97 30.29 4.49
N CYS A 532 -2.34 29.90 3.40
CA CYS A 532 -1.15 29.05 3.40
C CYS A 532 -0.20 29.46 2.28
N VAL A 533 1.02 28.92 2.30
CA VAL A 533 2.04 29.24 1.31
C VAL A 533 2.73 27.97 0.82
N VAL A 534 3.00 27.90 -0.47
CA VAL A 534 3.85 26.85 -1.04
C VAL A 534 5.27 27.02 -0.50
N ALA A 535 5.82 25.97 0.10
CA ALA A 535 7.14 25.97 0.71
C ALA A 535 8.05 24.93 0.08
N LYS A 536 9.35 25.25 0.06
CA LYS A 536 10.39 24.32 -0.37
C LYS A 536 10.42 23.10 0.58
N MET A 537 10.56 21.92 0.00
CA MET A 537 10.85 20.68 0.72
C MET A 537 12.33 20.30 0.56
N PRO A 538 12.96 19.72 1.58
CA PRO A 538 12.39 19.44 2.91
C PRO A 538 12.11 20.75 3.69
N PHE A 539 11.12 20.73 4.59
CA PHE A 539 10.78 21.90 5.41
C PHE A 539 11.84 22.14 6.49
N VAL A 540 12.39 21.05 7.02
CA VAL A 540 13.57 21.05 7.91
C VAL A 540 14.73 20.44 7.14
N PRO A 541 15.90 21.11 7.04
CA PRO A 541 17.05 20.56 6.32
C PRO A 541 17.44 19.16 6.82
N SER A 542 17.69 18.24 5.88
CA SER A 542 18.14 16.90 6.24
C SER A 542 19.59 16.91 6.73
N ARG A 543 19.94 15.94 7.57
CA ARG A 543 21.28 15.76 8.17
C ARG A 543 21.95 14.46 7.75
N TYR A 544 21.67 13.99 6.54
CA TYR A 544 22.27 12.77 6.00
C TYR A 544 23.80 12.85 6.03
N TYR A 545 24.44 11.81 6.58
CA TYR A 545 25.89 11.75 6.64
C TYR A 545 26.48 11.35 5.29
N VAL A 546 27.16 12.29 4.63
CA VAL A 546 27.92 12.04 3.41
C VAL A 546 29.41 12.21 3.69
N LYS A 547 30.28 11.52 2.94
CA LYS A 547 31.72 11.72 3.05
C LYS A 547 32.04 13.18 2.68
N LYS A 548 32.75 13.89 3.55
CA LYS A 548 33.27 15.22 3.27
C LYS A 548 34.45 15.16 2.32
#